data_AF-A0A6I0JI34-F1
#
_entry.id   AF-A0A6I0JI34-F1
#
_cell.length_a   1.000
_cell.length_b   1.000
_cell.length_c   1.000
_cell.angle_alpha   90.00
_cell.angle_beta   90.00
_cell.angle_gamma   90.00
#
_symmetry.space_group_name_H-M   'P 1'
#
loop_
_entity.id
_entity.type
_entity.pdbx_description
1 polymer ?
#
loop_
_entity_poly.entity_id
_entity_poly.type
_entity_poly.pdbx_seq_one_letter_code
_entity_poly.pdbx_strand_id
1 'polypeptide(L)'
;MLSIALLFSSESLAQEKTNLGGYLVPMCVYNGDTIPAFQIPTIHIFKPLKFRNRKEQMEYYKLVRNVKKVYPIAREINRTIIETYEYLQTLPNEKARQRHIKRVEKGLKEQYTPRMKKLSFAQGKLLIKLIDRQSHQSSYE
;
A
#
# COMPACT_ATOMS: atom_id res chain seq x y z
N MET A 1 79.70 -4.53 13.24
CA MET A 1 79.32 -3.15 13.63
C MET A 1 78.31 -2.66 12.60
N LEU A 2 77.08 -3.17 12.68
CA LEU A 2 75.92 -2.54 13.34
C LEU A 2 75.53 -1.21 12.68
N SER A 3 74.35 -1.18 12.03
CA SER A 3 73.42 -0.05 11.86
C SER A 3 72.40 -0.43 10.76
N ILE A 4 71.38 -1.22 11.10
CA ILE A 4 70.06 -0.78 11.62
C ILE A 4 69.19 -0.21 10.50
N ALA A 5 68.14 -0.98 10.21
CA ALA A 5 67.05 -0.68 9.31
C ALA A 5 66.24 0.53 9.78
N LEU A 6 65.81 1.36 8.82
CA LEU A 6 64.65 2.23 8.94
C LEU A 6 63.85 2.13 7.63
N LEU A 7 63.17 1.00 7.49
CA LEU A 7 61.96 0.93 6.66
C LEU A 7 60.94 1.82 7.36
N PHE A 8 60.78 3.06 6.86
CA PHE A 8 59.62 3.87 7.18
C PHE A 8 58.40 3.22 6.54
N SER A 9 57.83 2.22 7.22
CA SER A 9 56.45 1.80 7.03
C SER A 9 55.57 2.94 7.54
N SER A 10 55.25 3.88 6.66
CA SER A 10 54.13 4.77 6.87
C SER A 10 52.87 3.92 6.88
N GLU A 11 52.42 3.51 8.06
CA GLU A 11 51.08 3.00 8.24
C GLU A 11 50.12 4.12 7.83
N SER A 12 49.52 3.98 6.66
CA SER A 12 48.39 4.80 6.26
C SER A 12 47.22 4.45 7.16
N LEU A 13 47.05 5.17 8.27
CA LEU A 13 45.81 5.23 9.04
C LEU A 13 44.75 5.97 8.21
N ALA A 14 44.33 5.39 7.08
CA ALA A 14 43.40 6.04 6.16
C ALA A 14 41.92 5.76 6.47
N GLN A 15 41.61 4.90 7.45
CA GLN A 15 40.21 4.62 7.84
C GLN A 15 40.10 4.38 9.34
N GLU A 16 40.43 5.39 10.15
CA GLU A 16 39.87 5.44 11.49
C GLU A 16 38.37 5.77 11.35
N LYS A 17 37.49 4.79 11.58
CA LYS A 17 36.04 5.01 11.63
C LYS A 17 35.75 5.88 12.86
N THR A 18 35.83 7.20 12.69
CA THR A 18 35.32 8.14 13.67
C THR A 18 33.82 7.86 13.85
N ASN A 19 33.42 7.41 15.04
CA ASN A 19 32.02 7.40 15.46
C ASN A 19 31.57 8.86 15.63
N LEU A 20 31.38 9.57 14.52
CA LEU A 20 30.70 10.86 14.52
C LEU A 20 29.23 10.56 14.89
N GLY A 21 28.78 11.03 16.05
CA GLY A 21 27.41 10.90 16.55
C GLY A 21 26.40 11.70 15.72
N GLY A 22 26.29 11.39 14.43
CA GLY A 22 25.43 12.05 13.46
C GLY A 22 24.66 11.06 12.58
N TYR A 23 23.72 11.60 11.81
CA TYR A 23 22.90 10.81 10.88
C TYR A 23 23.54 10.81 9.49
N LEU A 24 23.58 9.66 8.84
CA LEU A 24 23.97 9.56 7.42
C LEU A 24 22.85 10.11 6.55
N VAL A 25 23.19 11.07 5.69
CA VAL A 25 22.26 11.78 4.83
C VAL A 25 22.76 11.74 3.37
N PRO A 26 21.89 11.52 2.37
CA PRO A 26 22.28 11.65 0.97
C PRO A 26 22.83 13.05 0.67
N MET A 27 23.86 13.12 -0.18
CA MET A 27 24.59 14.35 -0.47
C MET A 27 24.70 14.61 -1.97
N CYS A 28 24.82 15.88 -2.35
CA CYS A 28 25.26 16.28 -3.68
C CYS A 28 26.50 17.18 -3.55
N VAL A 29 27.39 17.11 -4.55
CA VAL A 29 28.55 18.00 -4.63
C VAL A 29 28.16 19.22 -5.45
N TYR A 30 28.26 20.40 -4.86
CA TYR A 30 27.97 21.68 -5.49
C TYR A 30 29.16 22.63 -5.30
N ASN A 31 29.76 23.07 -6.41
CA ASN A 31 30.94 23.97 -6.41
C ASN A 31 32.12 23.50 -5.56
N GLY A 32 32.34 22.18 -5.47
CA GLY A 32 33.42 21.59 -4.66
C GLY A 32 33.05 21.33 -3.20
N ASP A 33 31.90 21.80 -2.73
CA ASP A 33 31.37 21.52 -1.39
C ASP A 33 30.34 20.40 -1.38
N THR A 34 30.31 19.64 -0.28
CA THR A 34 29.34 18.56 -0.06
C THR A 34 28.13 19.08 0.71
N ILE A 35 26.97 19.11 0.06
CA ILE A 35 25.72 19.60 0.65
C ILE A 35 24.74 18.43 0.82
N PRO A 36 24.11 18.26 1.99
CA PRO A 36 23.02 17.31 2.16
C PRO A 36 21.86 17.60 1.19
N ALA A 37 21.46 16.62 0.39
CA ALA A 37 20.43 16.79 -0.63
C ALA A 37 19.47 15.59 -0.63
N PHE A 38 18.16 15.90 -0.62
CA PHE A 38 17.10 14.91 -0.65
C PHE A 38 16.25 15.10 -1.90
N GLN A 39 15.98 14.02 -2.63
CA GLN A 39 14.98 14.04 -3.69
C GLN A 39 13.59 13.86 -3.06
N ILE A 40 12.79 14.92 -3.11
CA ILE A 40 11.38 14.85 -2.71
C ILE A 40 10.65 14.01 -3.77
N PRO A 41 9.78 13.05 -3.37
CA PRO A 41 8.96 12.33 -4.34
C PRO A 41 8.11 13.30 -5.14
N THR A 42 7.90 13.02 -6.43
CA THR A 42 7.06 13.83 -7.30
C THR A 42 5.65 14.00 -6.71
N ILE A 43 5.24 15.25 -6.46
CA ILE A 43 3.92 15.59 -5.93
C ILE A 43 3.02 16.02 -7.09
N HIS A 44 1.92 15.29 -7.28
CA HIS A 44 0.90 15.68 -8.26
C HIS A 44 -0.05 16.70 -7.65
N ILE A 45 0.00 17.95 -8.13
CA ILE A 45 -0.91 19.02 -7.74
C ILE A 45 -2.08 19.06 -8.73
N PHE A 46 -3.28 18.75 -8.24
CA PHE A 46 -4.51 18.83 -9.03
C PHE A 46 -5.18 20.20 -8.86
N LYS A 47 -5.78 20.72 -9.93
CA LYS A 47 -6.57 21.96 -9.88
C LYS A 47 -7.80 21.77 -8.97
N PRO A 48 -8.29 22.83 -8.31
CA PRO A 48 -9.52 22.76 -7.54
C PRO A 48 -10.68 22.33 -8.46
N LEU A 49 -11.58 21.49 -7.93
CA LEU A 49 -12.75 21.02 -8.66
C LEU A 49 -13.67 22.20 -9.00
N LYS A 50 -13.98 22.35 -10.29
CA LYS A 50 -14.98 23.31 -10.76
C LYS A 50 -16.27 22.56 -11.06
N PHE A 51 -17.34 22.90 -10.33
CA PHE A 51 -18.67 22.36 -10.58
C PHE A 51 -19.45 23.33 -11.45
N ARG A 52 -20.32 22.81 -12.32
CA ARG A 52 -21.20 23.63 -13.15
C ARG A 52 -22.25 24.32 -12.26
N ASN A 53 -22.89 23.54 -11.38
CA ASN A 53 -24.01 23.98 -10.54
C ASN A 53 -23.89 23.46 -9.09
N ARG A 54 -24.61 24.09 -8.15
CA ARG A 54 -24.70 23.64 -6.73
C ARG A 54 -25.23 22.21 -6.59
N LYS A 55 -26.13 21.76 -7.48
CA LYS A 55 -26.65 20.39 -7.50
C LYS A 55 -25.55 19.35 -7.74
N GLU A 56 -24.70 19.58 -8.74
CA GLU A 56 -23.58 18.70 -9.08
C GLU A 56 -22.58 18.61 -7.92
N GLN A 57 -22.29 19.76 -7.28
CA GLN A 57 -21.45 19.81 -6.10
C GLN A 57 -22.00 18.94 -4.95
N MET A 58 -23.31 19.01 -4.69
CA MET A 58 -23.95 18.17 -3.66
C MET A 58 -23.90 16.67 -4.01
N GLU A 59 -24.13 16.32 -5.28
CA GLU A 59 -24.05 14.94 -5.77
C GLU A 59 -22.63 14.38 -5.62
N TYR A 60 -21.62 15.18 -5.97
CA TYR A 60 -20.22 14.84 -5.77
C TYR A 60 -19.90 14.58 -4.29
N TYR A 61 -20.27 15.49 -3.38
CA TYR A 61 -20.00 15.29 -1.95
C TYR A 61 -20.78 14.11 -1.36
N LYS A 62 -21.98 13.83 -1.86
CA LYS A 62 -22.75 12.62 -1.50
C LYS A 62 -22.01 11.37 -1.94
N LEU A 63 -21.45 11.35 -3.16
CA LEU A 63 -20.63 10.26 -3.65
C LEU A 63 -19.38 10.08 -2.79
N VAL A 64 -18.62 11.15 -2.52
CA VAL A 64 -17.41 11.10 -1.66
C VAL A 64 -17.75 10.53 -0.28
N ARG A 65 -18.84 10.98 0.35
CA ARG A 65 -19.29 10.45 1.64
C ARG A 65 -19.61 8.95 1.54
N ASN A 66 -20.30 8.53 0.50
CA ASN A 66 -20.63 7.11 0.29
C ASN A 66 -19.35 6.28 0.10
N VAL A 67 -18.43 6.72 -0.77
CA VAL A 67 -17.13 6.05 -1.00
C VAL A 67 -16.37 5.91 0.32
N LYS A 68 -16.23 6.97 1.10
CA LYS A 68 -15.54 6.94 2.40
C LYS A 68 -16.14 5.90 3.36
N LYS A 69 -17.47 5.70 3.32
CA LYS A 69 -18.16 4.72 4.17
C LYS A 69 -17.97 3.28 3.67
N VAL A 70 -18.05 3.04 2.37
CA VAL A 70 -18.03 1.67 1.81
C VAL A 70 -16.63 1.14 1.51
N TYR A 71 -15.67 2.03 1.25
CA TYR A 71 -14.31 1.65 0.84
C TYR A 71 -13.55 0.78 1.85
N PRO A 72 -13.63 1.03 3.18
CA PRO A 72 -12.99 0.15 4.15
C PRO A 72 -13.52 -1.29 4.08
N ILE A 73 -14.83 -1.45 3.90
CA ILE A 73 -15.48 -2.76 3.76
C ILE A 73 -15.01 -3.46 2.48
N ALA A 74 -14.94 -2.74 1.36
CA ALA A 74 -14.44 -3.29 0.10
C ALA A 74 -13.00 -3.81 0.24
N ARG A 75 -12.14 -3.02 0.90
CA ARG A 75 -10.74 -3.37 1.12
C ARG A 75 -10.56 -4.60 2.02
N GLU A 76 -11.36 -4.73 3.07
CA GLU A 76 -11.39 -5.91 3.93
C GLU A 76 -11.76 -7.17 3.13
N ILE A 77 -12.84 -7.10 2.34
CA ILE A 77 -13.30 -8.21 1.49
C ILE A 77 -12.23 -8.60 0.48
N ASN A 78 -11.63 -7.63 -0.21
CA ASN A 78 -10.59 -7.91 -1.20
C ASN A 78 -9.39 -8.63 -0.59
N ARG A 79 -8.98 -8.23 0.62
CA ARG A 79 -7.91 -8.93 1.33
C ARG A 79 -8.27 -10.37 1.65
N THR A 80 -9.48 -10.63 2.14
CA THR A 80 -9.96 -12.00 2.40
C THR A 80 -10.03 -12.83 1.12
N ILE A 81 -10.41 -12.23 -0.01
CA ILE A 81 -10.40 -12.91 -1.33
C ILE A 81 -8.98 -13.33 -1.71
N ILE A 82 -8.01 -12.42 -1.59
CA ILE A 82 -6.59 -12.71 -1.89
C ILE A 82 -6.07 -13.82 -0.98
N GLU A 83 -6.30 -13.73 0.33
CA GLU A 83 -5.89 -14.74 1.32
C GLU A 83 -6.53 -16.11 1.01
N THR A 84 -7.81 -16.12 0.60
CA THR A 84 -8.50 -17.34 0.21
C THR A 84 -7.89 -17.92 -1.06
N TYR A 85 -7.58 -17.09 -2.06
CA TYR A 85 -6.96 -17.54 -3.30
C TYR A 85 -5.57 -18.15 -3.06
N GLU A 86 -4.75 -17.50 -2.25
CA GLU A 86 -3.43 -18.01 -1.83
C GLU A 86 -3.57 -19.36 -1.12
N TYR A 87 -4.52 -19.49 -0.20
CA TYR A 87 -4.76 -20.75 0.50
C TYR A 87 -5.26 -21.86 -0.43
N LEU A 88 -6.12 -21.55 -1.39
CA LEU A 88 -6.62 -22.52 -2.36
C LEU A 88 -5.50 -23.15 -3.21
N GLN A 89 -4.43 -22.41 -3.49
CA GLN A 89 -3.26 -22.93 -4.21
C GLN A 89 -2.48 -23.98 -3.41
N THR A 90 -2.56 -23.96 -2.07
CA THR A 90 -1.89 -24.94 -1.20
C THR A 90 -2.62 -26.28 -1.11
N LEU A 91 -3.89 -26.33 -1.53
CA LEU A 91 -4.72 -27.51 -1.36
C LEU A 91 -4.52 -28.51 -2.52
N PRO A 92 -4.26 -29.80 -2.21
CA PRO A 92 -3.92 -30.80 -3.23
C PRO A 92 -5.13 -31.26 -4.06
N ASN A 93 -6.34 -31.23 -3.50
CA ASN A 93 -7.54 -31.84 -4.07
C ASN A 93 -8.67 -30.85 -4.35
N GLU A 94 -9.37 -31.01 -5.47
CA GLU A 94 -10.55 -30.21 -5.85
C GLU A 94 -11.67 -30.27 -4.80
N LYS A 95 -11.92 -31.46 -4.24
CA LYS A 95 -12.90 -31.63 -3.16
C LYS A 95 -12.52 -30.88 -1.87
N ALA A 96 -11.22 -30.66 -1.62
CA ALA A 96 -10.77 -29.85 -0.50
C ALA A 96 -10.97 -28.35 -0.78
N ARG A 97 -10.66 -27.91 -2.01
CA ARG A 97 -10.92 -26.55 -2.50
C ARG A 97 -12.39 -26.17 -2.37
N GLN A 98 -13.29 -26.99 -2.91
CA GLN A 98 -14.73 -26.70 -2.87
C GLN A 98 -15.31 -26.68 -1.44
N ARG A 99 -14.79 -27.52 -0.53
CA ARG A 99 -15.18 -27.48 0.89
C ARG A 99 -14.71 -26.21 1.59
N HIS A 100 -13.52 -25.73 1.24
CA HIS A 100 -12.99 -24.48 1.79
C HIS A 100 -13.77 -23.26 1.29
N ILE A 101 -14.04 -23.17 -0.02
CA ILE A 101 -14.85 -22.10 -0.62
C ILE A 101 -16.21 -21.97 0.08
N LYS A 102 -16.96 -23.08 0.20
CA LYS A 102 -18.27 -23.09 0.87
C LYS A 102 -18.20 -22.63 2.34
N ARG A 103 -17.11 -22.97 3.04
CA ARG A 103 -16.91 -22.53 4.43
C ARG A 103 -16.66 -21.03 4.51
N VAL A 104 -15.79 -20.50 3.64
CA VAL A 104 -15.48 -19.07 3.57
C VAL A 104 -16.72 -18.27 3.18
N GLU A 105 -17.48 -18.71 2.16
CA GLU A 105 -18.74 -18.09 1.75
C GLU A 105 -19.74 -17.99 2.91
N LYS A 106 -19.91 -19.08 3.68
CA LYS A 106 -20.80 -19.09 4.84
C LYS A 106 -20.34 -18.08 5.90
N GLY A 107 -19.05 -18.06 6.24
CA GLY A 107 -18.48 -17.13 7.21
C GLY A 107 -18.61 -15.67 6.77
N LEU A 108 -18.32 -15.37 5.50
CA LEU A 108 -18.48 -14.05 4.92
C LEU A 108 -19.95 -13.59 4.97
N LYS A 109 -20.89 -14.48 4.65
CA LYS A 109 -22.32 -14.17 4.72
C LYS A 109 -22.72 -13.82 6.14
N GLU A 110 -22.33 -14.61 7.13
CA GLU A 110 -22.68 -14.37 8.54
C GLU A 110 -22.08 -13.06 9.07
N GLN A 111 -20.81 -12.79 8.78
CA GLN A 111 -20.09 -11.60 9.24
C GLN A 111 -20.58 -10.30 8.57
N TYR A 112 -20.80 -10.32 7.25
CA TYR A 112 -21.09 -9.10 6.50
C TYR A 112 -22.58 -8.83 6.29
N THR A 113 -23.48 -9.82 6.42
CA THR A 113 -24.95 -9.59 6.36
C THR A 113 -25.43 -8.46 7.27
N PRO A 114 -25.09 -8.41 8.58
CA PRO A 114 -25.55 -7.33 9.45
C PRO A 114 -24.97 -5.96 9.06
N ARG A 115 -23.77 -5.92 8.47
CA ARG A 115 -23.14 -4.67 8.00
C ARG A 115 -23.79 -4.20 6.69
N MET A 116 -24.08 -5.11 5.76
CA MET A 116 -24.77 -4.85 4.50
C MET A 116 -26.16 -4.28 4.73
N LYS A 117 -26.91 -4.79 5.72
CA LYS A 117 -28.24 -4.28 6.10
C LYS A 117 -28.24 -2.82 6.58
N LYS A 118 -27.10 -2.30 7.06
CA LYS A 118 -26.93 -0.90 7.50
C LYS A 118 -26.58 0.07 6.36
N LEU A 119 -26.38 -0.45 5.14
CA LEU A 119 -26.06 0.34 3.96
C LEU A 119 -27.35 0.68 3.21
N SER A 120 -27.39 1.88 2.60
CA SER A 120 -28.46 2.21 1.65
C SER A 120 -28.24 1.49 0.32
N PHE A 121 -29.28 1.38 -0.51
CA PHE A 121 -29.19 0.75 -1.83
C PHE A 121 -28.07 1.35 -2.71
N ALA A 122 -27.93 2.67 -2.72
CA ALA A 122 -26.87 3.34 -3.46
C ALA A 122 -25.46 3.02 -2.92
N GLN A 123 -25.33 2.84 -1.60
CA GLN A 123 -24.07 2.43 -0.97
C GLN A 123 -23.75 0.97 -1.30
N GLY A 124 -24.73 0.07 -1.27
CA GLY A 124 -24.55 -1.33 -1.67
C GLY A 124 -24.13 -1.47 -3.14
N LYS A 125 -24.78 -0.74 -4.06
CA LYS A 125 -24.39 -0.69 -5.48
C LYS A 125 -22.95 -0.21 -5.66
N LEU A 126 -22.53 0.80 -4.88
CA LEU A 126 -21.16 1.30 -4.93
C LEU A 126 -20.15 0.30 -4.37
N LEU A 127 -20.51 -0.42 -3.30
CA LEU A 127 -19.67 -1.46 -2.71
C LEU A 127 -19.36 -2.58 -3.71
N ILE A 128 -20.38 -3.10 -4.40
CA ILE A 128 -20.21 -4.13 -5.44
C ILE A 128 -19.24 -3.66 -6.53
N LYS A 129 -19.41 -2.41 -7.01
CA LYS A 129 -18.51 -1.82 -8.01
C LYS A 129 -17.07 -1.68 -7.54
N LEU A 130 -16.84 -1.40 -6.26
CA LEU A 130 -15.49 -1.27 -5.71
C LEU A 130 -14.81 -2.64 -5.58
N ILE A 131 -15.56 -3.66 -5.20
CA ILE A 131 -15.05 -5.04 -5.11
C ILE A 131 -14.68 -5.53 -6.51
N ASP A 132 -15.60 -5.41 -7.47
CA ASP A 132 -15.39 -5.78 -8.88
C ASP A 132 -14.16 -5.08 -9.49
N ARG A 133 -13.98 -3.78 -9.18
CA ARG A 133 -12.81 -3.00 -9.60
C ARG A 133 -11.50 -3.52 -9.00
N GLN A 134 -11.52 -4.12 -7.81
CA GLN A 134 -10.32 -4.59 -7.12
C GLN A 134 -9.99 -6.05 -7.46
N SER A 135 -11.01 -6.90 -7.64
CA SER A 135 -10.81 -8.31 -7.95
C SER A 135 -10.55 -8.56 -9.43
N HIS A 136 -11.00 -7.68 -10.35
CA HIS A 136 -10.98 -7.91 -11.81
C HIS A 136 -11.59 -9.25 -12.26
N GLN A 137 -12.28 -9.94 -11.34
CA GLN A 137 -13.00 -11.18 -11.55
C GLN A 137 -14.46 -10.85 -11.40
N SER A 138 -15.18 -10.83 -12.52
CA SER A 138 -16.63 -10.65 -12.50
C SER A 138 -17.23 -11.83 -11.73
N SER A 139 -18.08 -11.58 -10.74
CA SER A 139 -18.75 -12.65 -9.97
C SER A 139 -19.84 -13.38 -10.78
N TYR A 140 -19.83 -13.29 -12.12
CA TYR A 140 -20.86 -13.84 -13.00
C TYR A 140 -20.38 -15.02 -13.86
N GLU A 141 -19.20 -15.58 -13.56
CA GLU A 141 -18.70 -16.82 -14.18
C GLU A 141 -18.57 -17.94 -13.14
#